data_AF-A0AAV8X4I0-F1
#
_entry.id   AF-A0AAV8X4I0-F1
#
_cell.length_a   1.000
_cell.length_b   1.000
_cell.length_c   1.000
_cell.angle_alpha   90.00
_cell.angle_beta   90.00
_cell.angle_gamma   90.00
#
_symmetry.space_group_name_H-M   'P 1'
#
loop_
_entity.id
_entity.type
_entity.pdbx_description
1 polymer ?
#
loop_
_entity_poly.entity_id
_entity_poly.type
_entity_poly.pdbx_seq_one_letter_code
_entity_poly.pdbx_strand_id
1 'polypeptide(L)'
;MEIYVGKQPEGPYEQNISSPALVKRLIQSIAKTWRNVTGDNFFVSVPLAEDLLTQEYQTTLVGTLRKNKREIPPLFVQTKDRAIPSSIFRFGMKCLLVSYVPKKNKNVLLLSTMHEEDIIDENTDDMYKPEVITFYNKTKSDVDVVDKLKSLYSVSRISCRWPLRIFFSLMDIADINSNIIYFENTKIKIPRRKYFRNLRLELVRPHEVKRAQIPTLPVALRIQIRTQLGILEKHVASQGANGPEKCAFCSRSKNRKMKTTCCKPNCSLPICREHSKTICTSCWNQEEDCKLQINILNFNLSFTYLGLMRDFVYFQNILIYFFFHSNYAFLLQVSLQNY
;
A
#
# COMPACT_ATOMS: atom_id res chain seq x y z
N MET A 1 13.89 8.30 1.08
CA MET A 1 13.92 7.01 1.81
C MET A 1 15.38 6.62 1.89
N GLU A 2 15.84 6.17 3.05
CA GLU A 2 17.24 5.73 3.23
C GLU A 2 17.23 4.34 3.86
N ILE A 3 18.05 3.44 3.33
CA ILE A 3 18.12 2.05 3.81
C ILE A 3 19.16 1.97 4.92
N TYR A 4 18.76 1.42 6.06
CA TYR A 4 19.73 1.08 7.08
C TYR A 4 20.51 -0.17 6.68
N VAL A 5 21.81 0.00 6.55
CA VAL A 5 22.73 -1.09 6.15
C VAL A 5 23.68 -1.48 7.30
N GLY A 6 23.45 -0.99 8.52
CA GLY A 6 24.33 -1.24 9.65
C GLY A 6 25.69 -0.56 9.46
N LYS A 7 26.77 -1.29 9.71
CA LYS A 7 28.13 -0.82 9.48
C LYS A 7 28.44 -0.86 7.99
N GLN A 8 28.77 0.30 7.42
CA GLN A 8 29.18 0.43 6.03
C GLN A 8 30.68 0.08 5.91
N PRO A 9 31.11 -0.49 4.77
CA PRO A 9 32.53 -0.66 4.48
C PRO A 9 33.19 0.71 4.26
N GLU A 10 34.49 0.81 4.55
CA GLU A 10 35.27 2.01 4.23
C GLU A 10 35.19 2.32 2.74
N GLY A 11 35.00 3.59 2.40
CA GLY A 11 34.97 4.06 1.02
C GLY A 11 33.93 5.16 0.77
N PRO A 12 33.65 5.47 -0.50
CA PRO A 12 32.83 6.63 -0.89
C PRO A 12 31.34 6.49 -0.48
N TYR A 13 30.93 5.29 -0.07
CA TYR A 13 29.56 5.01 0.38
C TYR A 13 29.41 5.05 1.90
N GLU A 14 30.50 5.28 2.64
CA GLU A 14 30.46 5.45 4.09
C GLU A 14 29.83 6.81 4.43
N GLN A 15 28.77 6.77 5.23
CA GLN A 15 27.98 7.90 5.64
C GLN A 15 27.80 7.90 7.16
N ASN A 16 27.69 9.09 7.72
CA ASN A 16 27.36 9.25 9.12
C ASN A 16 25.93 8.74 9.39
N ILE A 17 25.83 7.57 10.03
CA ILE A 17 24.56 6.91 10.41
C ILE A 17 23.99 7.42 11.76
N SER A 18 24.62 8.43 12.37
CA SER A 18 24.07 9.02 13.59
C SER A 18 22.68 9.58 13.33
N SER A 19 21.81 9.49 14.34
CA SER A 19 20.43 9.92 14.19
C SER A 19 20.29 11.38 13.75
N PRO A 20 21.07 12.36 14.27
CA PRO A 20 21.03 13.73 13.78
C PRO A 20 21.42 13.87 12.30
N ALA A 21 22.45 13.15 11.85
CA ALA A 21 22.88 13.20 10.45
C ALA A 21 21.81 12.61 9.52
N LEU A 22 21.16 11.52 9.93
CA LEU A 22 20.03 10.94 9.19
C LEU A 22 18.86 11.91 9.10
N VAL A 23 18.48 12.57 10.20
CA VAL A 23 17.42 13.59 10.17
C VAL A 23 17.72 14.67 9.14
N LYS A 24 18.91 15.27 9.21
CA LYS A 24 19.34 16.35 8.30
C LYS A 24 19.26 15.94 6.82
N ARG A 25 19.67 14.71 6.49
CA ARG A 25 19.54 14.17 5.12
C ARG A 25 18.10 13.97 4.68
N LEU A 26 17.25 13.42 5.57
CA LEU A 26 15.86 13.12 5.25
C LEU A 26 15.02 14.38 5.01
N ILE A 27 15.33 15.46 5.73
CA ILE A 27 14.60 16.73 5.62
C ILE A 27 15.15 17.66 4.52
N GLN A 28 16.15 17.25 3.76
CA GLN A 28 16.82 18.14 2.80
C GLN A 28 15.83 18.77 1.79
N SER A 29 14.80 18.03 1.38
CA SER A 29 13.79 18.51 0.42
C SER A 29 12.82 19.56 0.98
N ILE A 30 12.77 19.72 2.30
CA ILE A 30 11.88 20.66 2.99
C ILE A 30 12.66 21.72 3.78
N ALA A 31 13.99 21.67 3.76
CA ALA A 31 14.81 22.68 4.40
C ALA A 31 14.44 24.06 3.81
N LYS A 32 14.51 25.11 4.64
CA LYS A 32 14.19 26.50 4.28
C LYS A 32 12.72 26.76 4.00
N THR A 33 11.84 26.00 4.63
CA THR A 33 10.38 26.16 4.48
C THR A 33 9.64 26.39 5.79
N TRP A 34 10.35 26.45 6.93
CA TRP A 34 9.77 26.58 8.28
C TRP A 34 8.75 25.50 8.65
N ARG A 35 8.78 24.37 7.95
CA ARG A 35 7.94 23.21 8.26
C ARG A 35 8.40 22.55 9.56
N ASN A 36 7.46 21.86 10.21
CA ASN A 36 7.75 21.16 11.45
C ASN A 36 8.10 19.69 11.20
N VAL A 37 9.10 19.19 11.90
CA VAL A 37 9.48 17.78 11.96
C VAL A 37 8.95 17.20 13.26
N THR A 38 8.20 16.10 13.17
CA THR A 38 7.81 15.31 14.34
C THR A 38 8.72 14.09 14.46
N GLY A 39 9.40 13.94 15.60
CA GLY A 39 10.36 12.85 15.83
C GLY A 39 10.04 12.00 17.06
N ASP A 40 10.28 10.69 16.95
CA ASP A 40 10.36 9.82 18.13
C ASP A 40 11.71 10.00 18.85
N ASN A 41 11.77 9.53 20.10
CA ASN A 41 12.88 9.66 21.04
C ASN A 41 14.25 9.17 20.54
N PHE A 42 14.27 8.30 19.53
CA PHE A 42 15.51 7.88 18.88
C PHE A 42 16.16 9.02 18.10
N PHE A 43 15.32 9.87 17.48
CA PHE A 43 15.74 10.91 16.56
C PHE A 43 15.88 12.30 17.16
N VAL A 44 15.33 12.52 18.35
CA VAL A 44 15.28 13.85 18.96
C VAL A 44 16.45 14.04 19.93
N SER A 45 17.10 15.19 19.82
CA SER A 45 18.09 15.69 20.78
C SER A 45 18.08 17.22 20.81
N VAL A 46 18.55 17.81 21.91
CA VAL A 46 18.63 19.28 22.04
C VAL A 46 19.57 19.88 20.98
N PRO A 47 20.80 19.36 20.74
CA PRO A 47 21.66 19.90 19.70
C PRO A 47 21.04 19.84 18.30
N LEU A 48 20.34 18.75 17.98
CA LEU A 48 19.65 18.65 16.69
C LEU A 48 18.55 19.70 16.58
N ALA A 49 17.75 19.88 17.63
CA ALA A 49 16.66 20.86 17.63
C ALA A 49 17.18 22.28 17.35
N GLU A 50 18.31 22.66 17.95
CA GLU A 50 18.94 23.96 17.71
C GLU A 50 19.56 24.07 16.31
N ASP A 51 20.20 23.01 15.82
CA ASP A 51 20.79 22.98 14.47
C ASP A 51 19.72 23.20 13.39
N LEU A 52 18.52 22.63 13.57
CA LEU A 52 17.43 22.76 12.60
C LEU A 52 16.86 24.18 12.48
N LEU A 53 17.08 25.03 13.49
CA LEU A 53 16.68 26.44 13.46
C LEU A 53 17.69 27.35 12.71
N THR A 54 18.87 26.83 12.37
CA THR A 54 19.88 27.62 11.66
C THR A 54 19.41 28.00 10.25
N GLN A 55 20.08 29.00 9.65
CA GLN A 55 19.80 29.46 8.27
C GLN A 55 19.96 28.35 7.22
N GLU A 56 20.69 27.28 7.53
CA GLU A 56 20.84 26.13 6.64
C GLU A 56 19.54 25.34 6.50
N TYR A 57 18.79 25.17 7.60
CA TYR A 57 17.63 24.29 7.68
C TYR A 57 16.29 25.01 7.85
N GLN A 58 16.21 26.08 8.65
CA GLN A 58 14.98 26.83 8.97
C GLN A 58 13.75 25.90 9.07
N THR A 59 13.80 24.96 10.00
CA THR A 59 12.82 23.89 10.21
C THR A 59 12.62 23.72 11.71
N THR A 60 11.38 23.53 12.17
CA THR A 60 11.09 23.30 13.59
C THR A 60 11.06 21.81 13.91
N LEU A 61 11.21 21.45 15.19
CA LEU A 61 11.23 20.08 15.67
C LEU A 61 10.33 19.95 16.89
N VAL A 62 9.43 18.98 16.86
CA VAL A 62 8.66 18.53 18.02
C VAL A 62 8.88 17.05 18.20
N GLY A 63 9.15 16.60 19.41
CA GLY A 63 9.24 15.17 19.63
C GLY A 63 9.59 14.76 21.05
N THR A 64 9.45 13.46 21.31
CA THR A 64 9.73 12.92 22.64
C THR A 64 11.22 12.86 22.91
N LEU A 65 11.63 13.06 24.16
CA LEU A 65 13.02 12.89 24.60
C LEU A 65 13.17 11.67 25.51
N ARG A 66 14.31 10.98 25.41
CA ARG A 66 14.67 9.94 26.39
C ARG A 66 15.11 10.58 27.71
N LYS A 67 14.66 10.02 28.83
CA LYS A 67 14.97 10.50 30.18
C LYS A 67 16.46 10.52 30.57
N ASN A 68 17.31 9.82 29.82
CA ASN A 68 18.75 9.68 30.09
C ASN A 68 19.61 10.73 29.39
N LYS A 69 19.00 11.74 28.76
CA LYS A 69 19.71 12.87 28.14
C LYS A 69 20.24 13.80 29.24
N ARG A 70 21.50 14.21 29.13
CA ARG A 70 22.21 15.00 30.15
C ARG A 70 21.69 16.43 30.26
N GLU A 71 21.10 16.90 29.19
CA GLU A 71 20.52 18.23 29.01
C GLU A 71 19.19 18.40 29.78
N ILE A 72 18.61 17.29 30.27
CA ILE A 72 17.32 17.31 30.97
C ILE A 72 17.57 17.56 32.47
N PRO A 73 17.00 18.63 33.06
CA PRO A 73 17.14 18.87 34.48
C PRO A 73 16.53 17.72 35.31
N PRO A 74 17.14 17.31 36.44
CA PRO A 74 16.62 16.21 37.27
C PRO A 74 15.15 16.40 37.69
N LEU A 75 14.72 17.63 37.93
CA LEU A 75 13.34 18.01 38.24
C LEU A 75 12.33 17.51 37.18
N PHE A 76 12.72 17.47 35.91
CA PHE A 76 11.86 17.03 34.81
C PHE A 76 11.70 15.51 34.79
N VAL A 77 12.62 14.75 35.37
CA VAL A 77 12.60 13.28 35.38
C VAL A 77 11.96 12.73 36.65
N GLN A 78 12.12 13.42 37.78
CA GLN A 78 11.57 13.04 39.08
C GLN A 78 10.04 13.14 39.10
N THR A 79 9.36 12.06 39.53
CA THR A 79 7.89 11.97 39.52
C THR A 79 7.25 11.54 40.84
N LYS A 80 8.05 11.22 41.87
CA LYS A 80 7.54 10.63 43.12
C LYS A 80 6.53 11.54 43.83
N ASP A 81 6.81 12.84 43.86
CA ASP A 81 6.03 13.83 44.61
C ASP A 81 5.19 14.74 43.69
N ARG A 82 5.03 14.36 42.42
CA ARG A 82 4.28 15.15 41.44
C ARG A 82 2.78 14.83 41.49
N ALA A 83 1.95 15.88 41.48
CA ALA A 83 0.50 15.77 41.33
C ALA A 83 0.12 15.09 40.00
N ILE A 84 -1.06 14.47 39.95
CA ILE A 84 -1.55 13.74 38.77
C ILE A 84 -2.93 14.29 38.38
N PRO A 85 -3.14 14.70 37.11
CA PRO A 85 -2.11 14.99 36.12
C PRO A 85 -1.34 16.26 36.48
N SER A 86 -0.12 16.42 35.97
CA SER A 86 0.56 17.71 36.03
C SER A 86 1.58 17.88 34.90
N SER A 87 1.94 19.12 34.58
CA SER A 87 2.97 19.51 33.62
C SER A 87 4.00 20.44 34.26
N ILE A 88 5.25 20.36 33.80
CA ILE A 88 6.30 21.35 34.09
C ILE A 88 6.89 21.77 32.75
N PHE A 89 7.05 23.07 32.58
CA PHE A 89 7.59 23.70 31.38
C PHE A 89 8.94 24.34 31.69
N ARG A 90 9.88 24.25 30.74
CA ARG A 90 11.11 25.01 30.75
C ARG A 90 11.31 25.64 29.39
N PHE A 91 11.33 26.95 29.38
CA PHE A 91 11.68 27.76 28.22
C PHE A 91 13.20 27.96 28.22
N GLY A 92 13.85 27.36 27.23
CA GLY A 92 15.21 27.69 26.83
C GLY A 92 15.20 28.81 25.79
N MET A 93 16.39 29.30 25.42
CA MET A 93 16.52 30.39 24.46
C MET A 93 16.00 30.04 23.04
N LYS A 94 15.96 28.75 22.70
CA LYS A 94 15.58 28.25 21.37
C LYS A 94 14.56 27.11 21.40
N CYS A 95 14.26 26.55 22.56
CA CYS A 95 13.40 25.37 22.67
C CYS A 95 12.64 25.34 23.99
N LEU A 96 11.45 24.74 23.94
CA LEU A 96 10.60 24.39 25.06
C LEU A 96 10.79 22.91 25.42
N LEU A 97 11.06 22.64 26.70
CA LEU A 97 11.05 21.31 27.28
C LEU A 97 9.80 21.16 28.16
N VAL A 98 9.05 20.07 27.96
CA VAL A 98 7.85 19.75 28.72
C VAL A 98 8.01 18.40 29.42
N SER A 99 7.68 18.35 30.71
CA SER A 99 7.56 17.12 31.50
C SER A 99 6.12 16.97 31.98
N TYR A 100 5.40 16.00 31.42
CA TYR A 100 4.01 15.72 31.73
C TYR A 100 3.85 14.36 32.43
N VAL A 101 3.15 14.37 33.55
CA VAL A 101 2.88 13.19 34.38
C VAL A 101 1.39 12.87 34.28
N PRO A 102 0.96 12.00 33.34
CA PRO A 102 -0.44 11.64 33.21
C PRO A 102 -0.91 10.66 34.30
N LYS A 103 0.00 9.85 34.84
CA LYS A 103 -0.28 8.77 35.81
C LYS A 103 0.93 8.55 36.71
N LYS A 104 0.71 7.91 37.86
CA LYS A 104 1.76 7.55 38.82
C LYS A 104 2.89 6.79 38.10
N ASN A 105 4.14 7.21 38.33
CA ASN A 105 5.36 6.64 37.73
C ASN A 105 5.42 6.69 36.19
N LYS A 106 4.59 7.51 35.53
CA LYS A 106 4.65 7.73 34.08
C LYS A 106 4.99 9.18 33.81
N ASN A 107 6.06 9.38 33.05
CA ASN A 107 6.56 10.69 32.67
C ASN A 107 6.73 10.73 31.16
N VAL A 108 6.19 11.77 30.53
CA VAL A 108 6.31 12.04 29.11
C VAL A 108 7.12 13.31 28.95
N LEU A 109 8.28 13.17 28.32
CA LEU A 109 9.21 14.28 28.05
C LEU A 109 9.11 14.65 26.59
N LEU A 110 8.79 15.91 26.28
CA LEU A 110 8.79 16.45 24.92
C LEU A 110 9.73 17.64 24.82
N LEU A 111 10.39 17.73 23.67
CA LEU A 111 11.12 18.90 23.21
C LEU A 111 10.37 19.51 22.04
N SER A 112 10.30 20.83 22.01
CA SER A 112 9.70 21.59 20.93
C SER A 112 10.55 22.82 20.62
N THR A 113 10.77 23.12 19.35
CA THR A 113 11.24 24.44 18.88
C THR A 113 10.15 25.24 18.17
N MET A 114 8.93 24.71 18.14
CA MET A 114 7.77 25.32 17.48
C MET A 114 6.87 26.08 18.47
N HIS A 115 6.93 25.71 19.74
CA HIS A 115 6.01 26.18 20.79
C HIS A 115 6.77 27.05 21.78
N GLU A 116 6.21 28.22 22.09
CA GLU A 116 6.85 29.26 22.92
C GLU A 116 6.11 29.55 24.24
N GLU A 117 4.93 28.97 24.43
CA GLU A 117 4.05 29.21 25.57
C GLU A 117 3.70 27.91 26.32
N ASP A 118 3.23 28.04 27.57
CA ASP A 118 2.79 26.94 28.46
C ASP A 118 1.29 26.65 28.35
N ILE A 119 0.77 26.69 27.13
CA ILE A 119 -0.66 26.48 26.85
C ILE A 119 -1.07 25.05 27.21
N ILE A 120 -2.19 24.93 27.93
CA ILE A 120 -2.90 23.69 28.19
C ILE A 120 -4.06 23.56 27.20
N ASP A 121 -4.22 22.41 26.58
CA ASP A 121 -5.31 22.12 25.65
C ASP A 121 -6.62 21.89 26.42
N GLU A 122 -7.54 22.84 26.29
CA GLU A 122 -8.85 22.83 26.94
C GLU A 122 -9.72 21.62 26.52
N ASN A 123 -9.46 21.03 25.34
CA ASN A 123 -10.22 19.87 24.84
C ASN A 123 -9.82 18.55 25.53
N THR A 124 -8.94 18.62 26.53
CA THR A 124 -8.42 17.42 27.21
C THR A 124 -9.02 17.19 28.59
N ASP A 125 -10.06 17.94 28.93
CA ASP A 125 -10.82 17.84 30.17
C ASP A 125 -9.90 17.77 31.40
N ASP A 126 -10.19 16.86 32.32
CA ASP A 126 -9.46 16.61 33.56
C ASP A 126 -8.00 16.16 33.36
N MET A 127 -7.54 15.91 32.13
CA MET A 127 -6.18 15.47 31.87
C MET A 127 -5.17 16.64 31.77
N TYR A 128 -5.65 17.87 31.60
CA TYR A 128 -4.83 19.09 31.52
C TYR A 128 -3.56 18.91 30.67
N LYS A 129 -3.71 18.36 29.44
CA LYS A 129 -2.55 18.07 28.61
C LYS A 129 -2.00 19.37 28.02
N PRO A 130 -0.68 19.59 28.08
CA PRO A 130 -0.04 20.64 27.30
C PRO A 130 -0.38 20.52 25.81
N GLU A 131 -0.60 21.65 25.14
CA GLU A 131 -0.90 21.71 23.71
C GLU A 131 0.21 21.02 22.88
N VAL A 132 1.47 21.18 23.26
CA VAL A 132 2.63 20.48 22.65
C VAL A 132 2.43 18.95 22.59
N ILE A 133 1.78 18.37 23.62
CA ILE A 133 1.51 16.92 23.69
C ILE A 133 0.35 16.54 22.77
N THR A 134 -0.69 17.35 22.68
CA THR A 134 -1.82 17.06 21.79
C THR A 134 -1.41 17.24 20.34
N PHE A 135 -0.62 18.28 20.03
CA PHE A 135 0.06 18.47 18.76
C PHE A 135 0.91 17.24 18.38
N TYR A 136 1.81 16.81 19.25
CA TYR A 136 2.65 15.63 19.00
C TYR A 136 1.81 14.37 18.75
N ASN A 137 0.75 14.15 19.51
CA ASN A 137 -0.11 12.98 19.32
C ASN A 137 -0.86 12.99 17.99
N LYS A 138 -1.24 14.17 17.52
CA LYS A 138 -1.89 14.37 16.21
C LYS A 138 -0.94 14.06 15.07
N THR A 139 0.32 14.48 15.17
CA THR A 139 1.29 14.29 14.07
C THR A 139 1.93 12.90 14.11
N LYS A 140 2.45 12.44 15.26
CA LYS A 140 3.33 11.24 15.39
C LYS A 140 2.88 9.96 14.68
N SER A 141 1.59 9.81 14.40
CA SER A 141 0.98 8.56 13.95
C SER A 141 0.93 8.42 12.43
N ASP A 142 1.25 9.47 11.67
CA ASP A 142 1.12 9.46 10.20
C ASP A 142 1.93 8.35 9.55
N VAL A 143 3.13 8.10 10.09
CA VAL A 143 3.98 7.06 9.57
C VAL A 143 3.43 5.67 9.85
N ASP A 144 2.96 5.43 11.09
CA ASP A 144 2.32 4.17 11.46
C ASP A 144 1.09 3.89 10.59
N VAL A 145 0.38 4.95 10.18
CA VAL A 145 -0.72 4.86 9.22
C VAL A 145 -0.21 4.33 7.88
N VAL A 146 0.92 4.83 7.38
CA VAL A 146 1.46 4.35 6.10
C VAL A 146 1.92 2.89 6.20
N ASP A 147 2.56 2.48 7.29
CA ASP A 147 2.93 1.08 7.50
C ASP A 147 1.71 0.17 7.65
N LYS A 148 0.66 0.64 8.34
CA LYS A 148 -0.64 -0.05 8.36
C LYS A 148 -1.22 -0.18 6.95
N LEU A 149 -1.22 0.89 6.16
CA LEU A 149 -1.72 0.89 4.79
C LEU A 149 -0.92 -0.03 3.85
N LYS A 150 0.40 -0.13 4.03
CA LYS A 150 1.25 -1.11 3.34
C LYS A 150 0.85 -2.53 3.73
N SER A 151 0.65 -2.81 5.01
CA SER A 151 0.30 -4.16 5.49
C SER A 151 -1.04 -4.66 4.94
N LEU A 152 -2.02 -3.77 4.78
CA LEU A 152 -3.36 -4.13 4.30
C LEU A 152 -3.40 -4.59 2.83
N TYR A 153 -2.52 -4.03 1.98
CA TYR A 153 -2.52 -4.28 0.53
C TYR A 153 -1.10 -4.46 -0.01
N SER A 154 -0.30 -5.32 0.62
CA SER A 154 1.08 -5.53 0.20
C SER A 154 1.21 -6.44 -1.04
N VAL A 155 2.11 -6.07 -1.94
CA VAL A 155 2.59 -6.89 -3.06
C VAL A 155 3.73 -7.82 -2.68
N SER A 156 4.20 -7.76 -1.42
CA SER A 156 5.31 -8.57 -0.93
C SER A 156 5.04 -10.07 -1.08
N ARG A 157 6.09 -10.82 -1.40
CA ARG A 157 6.08 -12.28 -1.53
C ARG A 157 7.25 -12.87 -0.76
N ILE A 158 7.08 -14.12 -0.32
CA ILE A 158 8.17 -14.89 0.29
C ILE A 158 9.30 -15.00 -0.73
N SER A 159 10.51 -14.63 -0.30
CA SER A 159 11.72 -14.63 -1.12
C SER A 159 12.94 -14.78 -0.23
N CYS A 160 13.89 -15.60 -0.66
CA CYS A 160 15.21 -15.72 -0.02
C CYS A 160 16.21 -14.64 -0.50
N ARG A 161 15.77 -13.70 -1.34
CA ARG A 161 16.59 -12.60 -1.88
C ARG A 161 16.15 -11.28 -1.26
N TRP A 162 16.97 -10.73 -0.37
CA TRP A 162 16.69 -9.45 0.31
C TRP A 162 16.44 -8.26 -0.62
N PRO A 163 17.03 -8.13 -1.83
CA PRO A 163 16.73 -6.99 -2.71
C PRO A 163 15.26 -6.96 -3.14
N LEU A 164 14.62 -8.13 -3.24
CA LEU A 164 13.18 -8.18 -3.54
C LEU A 164 12.33 -7.61 -2.40
N ARG A 165 12.80 -7.67 -1.14
CA ARG A 165 12.07 -7.06 -0.03
C ARG A 165 12.01 -5.54 -0.19
N ILE A 166 13.09 -4.93 -0.66
CA ILE A 166 13.13 -3.49 -0.96
C ILE A 166 12.24 -3.19 -2.17
N PHE A 167 12.38 -3.96 -3.25
CA PHE A 167 11.55 -3.77 -4.44
C PHE A 167 10.05 -3.82 -4.13
N PHE A 168 9.59 -4.82 -3.37
CA PHE A 168 8.19 -4.91 -2.96
C PHE A 168 7.76 -3.74 -2.08
N SER A 169 8.64 -3.28 -1.19
CA SER A 169 8.37 -2.10 -0.36
C SER A 169 8.23 -0.84 -1.19
N LEU A 170 9.09 -0.64 -2.19
CA LEU A 170 8.99 0.49 -3.13
C LEU A 170 7.68 0.46 -3.91
N MET A 171 7.26 -0.72 -4.39
CA MET A 171 5.98 -0.86 -5.08
C MET A 171 4.79 -0.56 -4.17
N ASP A 172 4.79 -1.07 -2.93
CA ASP A 172 3.72 -0.76 -1.97
C ASP A 172 3.60 0.75 -1.74
N ILE A 173 4.73 1.45 -1.62
CA ILE A 173 4.79 2.91 -1.40
C ILE A 173 4.33 3.68 -2.64
N ALA A 174 4.76 3.25 -3.83
CA ALA A 174 4.33 3.84 -5.09
C ALA A 174 2.80 3.72 -5.27
N ASP A 175 2.21 2.59 -4.89
CA ASP A 175 0.76 2.39 -4.89
C ASP A 175 0.06 3.38 -3.95
N ILE A 176 0.60 3.64 -2.75
CA ILE A 176 0.03 4.65 -1.82
C ILE A 176 0.13 6.05 -2.42
N ASN A 177 1.32 6.44 -2.86
CA ASN A 177 1.58 7.79 -3.36
C ASN A 177 0.77 8.09 -4.62
N SER A 178 0.67 7.12 -5.55
CA SER A 178 -0.17 7.27 -6.75
C SER A 178 -1.65 7.44 -6.41
N ASN A 179 -2.16 6.73 -5.39
CA ASN A 179 -3.53 6.92 -4.93
C ASN A 179 -3.77 8.30 -4.32
N ILE A 180 -2.82 8.83 -3.54
CA ILE A 180 -2.86 10.19 -2.99
C ILE A 180 -2.87 11.21 -4.14
N ILE A 181 -1.93 11.11 -5.08
CA ILE A 181 -1.84 12.03 -6.24
C ILE A 181 -3.13 11.97 -7.08
N TYR A 182 -3.66 10.78 -7.32
CA TYR A 182 -4.92 10.61 -8.04
C TYR A 182 -6.07 11.33 -7.34
N PHE A 183 -6.20 11.16 -6.02
CA PHE A 183 -7.21 11.85 -5.24
C PHE A 183 -6.99 13.37 -5.27
N GLU A 184 -5.75 13.85 -5.11
CA GLU A 184 -5.46 15.27 -5.11
C GLU A 184 -5.75 15.94 -6.46
N ASN A 185 -5.51 15.25 -7.58
CA ASN A 185 -5.77 15.79 -8.91
C ASN A 185 -7.24 15.73 -9.33
N THR A 186 -7.96 14.67 -8.93
CA THR A 186 -9.35 14.46 -9.39
C THR A 186 -10.39 14.90 -8.38
N LYS A 187 -10.01 14.99 -7.09
CA LYS A 187 -10.89 15.09 -5.92
C LYS A 187 -11.95 13.97 -5.83
N ILE A 188 -11.80 12.90 -6.60
CA ILE A 188 -12.71 11.76 -6.60
C ILE A 188 -12.27 10.75 -5.54
N LYS A 189 -13.14 10.52 -4.55
CA LYS A 189 -12.92 9.46 -3.55
C LYS A 189 -13.33 8.11 -4.13
N ILE A 190 -12.35 7.24 -4.35
CA ILE A 190 -12.57 5.84 -4.75
C ILE A 190 -12.10 4.92 -3.62
N PRO A 191 -12.85 3.86 -3.27
CA PRO A 191 -12.35 2.85 -2.35
C PRO A 191 -11.00 2.31 -2.82
N ARG A 192 -10.00 2.32 -1.94
CA ARG A 192 -8.61 1.96 -2.26
C ARG A 192 -8.46 0.61 -2.99
N ARG A 193 -9.25 -0.39 -2.59
CA ARG A 193 -9.32 -1.70 -3.26
C ARG A 193 -9.68 -1.58 -4.75
N LYS A 194 -10.65 -0.73 -5.07
CA LYS A 194 -11.11 -0.49 -6.46
C LYS A 194 -10.06 0.28 -7.25
N TYR A 195 -9.42 1.28 -6.65
CA TYR A 195 -8.30 2.00 -7.25
C TYR A 195 -7.16 1.03 -7.64
N PHE A 196 -6.69 0.20 -6.70
CA PHE A 196 -5.63 -0.77 -6.98
C PHE A 196 -6.02 -1.83 -8.00
N ARG A 197 -7.27 -2.30 -7.99
CA ARG A 197 -7.75 -3.23 -9.02
C ARG A 197 -7.65 -2.58 -10.40
N ASN A 198 -8.12 -1.34 -10.55
CA ASN A 198 -8.07 -0.64 -11.83
C ASN A 198 -6.63 -0.37 -12.27
N LEU A 199 -5.77 0.13 -11.37
CA LEU A 199 -4.35 0.35 -11.64
C LEU A 199 -3.68 -0.92 -12.18
N ARG A 200 -3.89 -2.06 -11.53
CA ARG A 200 -3.30 -3.35 -11.94
C ARG A 200 -3.82 -3.81 -13.30
N LEU A 201 -5.12 -3.66 -13.57
CA LEU A 201 -5.69 -4.01 -14.87
C LEU A 201 -5.12 -3.13 -15.99
N GLU A 202 -4.99 -1.82 -15.76
CA GLU A 202 -4.39 -0.90 -16.74
C GLU A 202 -2.91 -1.21 -17.01
N LEU A 203 -2.13 -1.56 -15.98
CA LEU A 203 -0.73 -1.95 -16.16
C LEU A 203 -0.56 -3.25 -16.96
N VAL A 204 -1.51 -4.19 -16.84
CA VAL A 204 -1.46 -5.49 -17.53
C VAL A 204 -2.06 -5.43 -18.93
N ARG A 205 -2.98 -4.49 -19.19
CA ARG A 205 -3.68 -4.30 -20.47
C ARG A 205 -2.77 -4.36 -21.72
N PRO A 206 -1.63 -3.64 -21.82
CA PRO A 206 -0.78 -3.72 -23.01
C PRO A 206 -0.14 -5.10 -23.21
N HIS A 207 0.12 -5.85 -22.13
CA HIS A 207 0.62 -7.22 -22.20
C HIS A 207 -0.47 -8.20 -22.63
N GLU A 208 -1.69 -8.01 -22.15
CA GLU A 208 -2.87 -8.78 -22.57
C GLU A 208 -3.14 -8.62 -24.07
N VAL A 209 -3.10 -7.38 -24.59
CA VAL A 209 -3.29 -7.11 -26.03
C VAL A 209 -2.26 -7.86 -26.88
N LYS A 210 -0.97 -7.80 -26.50
CA LYS A 210 0.10 -8.53 -27.20
C LYS A 210 -0.11 -10.05 -27.11
N ARG A 211 -0.49 -10.54 -25.93
CA ARG A 211 -0.68 -11.98 -25.69
C ARG A 211 -1.88 -12.54 -26.46
N ALA A 212 -2.93 -11.74 -26.67
CA ALA A 212 -4.11 -12.12 -27.46
C ALA A 212 -3.82 -12.33 -28.96
N GLN A 213 -2.71 -11.78 -29.46
CA GLN A 213 -2.26 -11.93 -30.85
C GLN A 213 -1.44 -13.20 -31.08
N ILE A 214 -1.00 -13.89 -30.02
CA ILE A 214 -0.14 -15.08 -30.14
C ILE A 214 -0.96 -16.26 -30.70
N PRO A 215 -0.63 -16.76 -31.91
CA PRO A 215 -1.44 -17.77 -32.59
C PRO A 215 -1.36 -19.16 -31.93
N THR A 216 -0.29 -19.43 -31.17
CA THR A 216 -0.08 -20.69 -30.44
C THR A 216 -0.69 -20.70 -29.04
N LEU A 217 -1.28 -19.59 -28.58
CA LEU A 217 -1.89 -19.50 -27.25
C LEU A 217 -3.13 -20.42 -27.17
N PRO A 218 -3.35 -21.16 -26.08
CA PRO A 218 -4.56 -21.95 -25.91
C PRO A 218 -5.83 -21.14 -26.17
N VAL A 219 -6.74 -21.69 -26.99
CA VAL A 219 -7.96 -20.99 -27.45
C VAL A 219 -8.78 -20.45 -26.29
N ALA A 220 -9.01 -21.26 -25.24
CA ALA A 220 -9.76 -20.84 -24.05
C ALA A 220 -9.14 -19.61 -23.37
N LEU A 221 -7.81 -19.57 -23.24
CA LEU A 221 -7.11 -18.43 -22.64
C LEU A 221 -7.17 -17.19 -23.54
N ARG A 222 -7.11 -17.37 -24.87
CA ARG A 222 -7.22 -16.28 -25.84
C ARG A 222 -8.61 -15.64 -25.82
N ILE A 223 -9.66 -16.47 -25.74
CA ILE A 223 -11.05 -16.01 -25.59
C ILE A 223 -11.18 -15.20 -24.29
N GLN A 224 -10.72 -15.75 -23.16
CA GLN A 224 -10.76 -15.04 -21.86
C GLN A 224 -10.10 -13.66 -21.90
N ILE A 225 -8.89 -13.57 -22.48
CA ILE A 225 -8.18 -12.29 -22.61
C ILE A 225 -8.97 -11.31 -23.49
N ARG A 226 -9.51 -11.77 -24.63
CA ARG A 226 -10.30 -10.92 -25.54
C ARG A 226 -11.59 -10.42 -24.89
N THR A 227 -12.28 -11.28 -24.14
CA THR A 227 -13.46 -10.92 -23.37
C THR A 227 -13.13 -9.85 -22.33
N GLN A 228 -12.03 -10.01 -21.57
CA GLN A 228 -11.59 -9.03 -20.59
C GLN A 228 -11.22 -7.68 -21.21
N LEU A 229 -10.62 -7.69 -22.40
CA LEU A 229 -10.27 -6.48 -23.15
C LEU A 229 -11.47 -5.76 -23.78
N GLY A 230 -12.67 -6.38 -23.76
CA GLY A 230 -13.84 -5.87 -24.47
C GLY A 230 -13.73 -5.98 -25.99
N ILE A 231 -12.81 -6.80 -26.49
CA ILE A 231 -12.70 -7.13 -27.91
C ILE A 231 -13.78 -8.18 -28.17
N LEU A 232 -14.98 -7.70 -28.53
CA LEU A 232 -16.06 -8.56 -28.99
C LEU A 232 -15.54 -9.38 -30.18
N GLU A 233 -15.46 -10.70 -30.00
CA GLU A 233 -15.41 -11.57 -31.17
C GLU A 233 -16.79 -11.41 -31.84
N LYS A 234 -16.86 -10.63 -32.92
CA LYS A 234 -17.66 -11.10 -34.05
C LYS A 234 -17.16 -12.51 -34.25
N HIS A 235 -18.02 -13.52 -34.09
CA HIS A 235 -17.72 -14.88 -34.49
C HIS A 235 -17.08 -14.78 -35.88
N VAL A 236 -15.76 -14.87 -35.94
CA VAL A 236 -15.07 -15.09 -37.19
C VAL A 236 -15.41 -16.54 -37.43
N ALA A 237 -16.56 -16.76 -38.07
CA ALA A 237 -16.77 -17.94 -38.88
C ALA A 237 -15.44 -18.13 -39.59
N SER A 238 -14.74 -19.19 -39.23
CA SER A 238 -13.44 -19.55 -39.74
C SER A 238 -13.55 -19.59 -41.26
N GLN A 239 -13.26 -18.47 -41.92
CA GLN A 239 -13.12 -18.43 -43.36
C GLN A 239 -11.83 -19.21 -43.64
N GLY A 240 -12.02 -20.47 -44.05
CA GLY A 240 -11.05 -21.26 -44.79
C GLY A 240 -9.73 -21.53 -44.09
N ALA A 241 -9.72 -22.31 -43.00
CA ALA A 241 -8.56 -23.14 -42.71
C ALA A 241 -8.59 -24.35 -43.67
N ASN A 242 -8.04 -24.19 -44.87
CA ASN A 242 -7.88 -25.29 -45.84
C ASN A 242 -6.77 -26.26 -45.39
N GLY A 243 -6.94 -26.89 -44.23
CA GLY A 243 -6.01 -27.85 -43.67
C GLY A 243 -6.68 -28.75 -42.62
N PRO A 244 -6.28 -30.03 -42.51
CA PRO A 244 -6.97 -30.98 -41.62
C PRO A 244 -6.69 -30.65 -40.14
N GLU A 245 -7.77 -30.40 -39.38
CA GLU A 245 -7.74 -30.06 -37.96
C GLU A 245 -7.56 -31.29 -37.06
N LYS A 246 -7.06 -31.12 -35.83
CA LYS A 246 -6.78 -32.26 -34.93
C LYS A 246 -8.04 -32.71 -34.21
N CYS A 247 -8.20 -34.02 -34.00
CA CYS A 247 -9.33 -34.54 -33.23
C CYS A 247 -9.39 -33.92 -31.82
N ALA A 248 -10.54 -33.37 -31.45
CA ALA A 248 -10.77 -32.67 -30.18
C ALA A 248 -10.64 -33.57 -28.94
N PHE A 249 -10.85 -34.88 -29.09
CA PHE A 249 -10.88 -35.85 -27.98
C PHE A 249 -9.60 -36.67 -27.85
N CYS A 250 -8.71 -36.63 -28.84
CA CYS A 250 -7.42 -37.30 -28.77
C CYS A 250 -6.45 -36.54 -27.86
N SER A 251 -5.61 -37.27 -27.13
CA SER A 251 -4.45 -36.67 -26.46
C SER A 251 -3.58 -35.92 -27.48
N ARG A 252 -2.99 -34.79 -27.06
CA ARG A 252 -2.16 -33.95 -27.93
C ARG A 252 -0.99 -34.71 -28.55
N SER A 253 -0.47 -35.73 -27.86
CA SER A 253 0.60 -36.62 -28.32
C SER A 253 0.25 -37.42 -29.57
N LYS A 254 -1.02 -37.81 -29.75
CA LYS A 254 -1.47 -38.61 -30.90
C LYS A 254 -1.52 -37.80 -32.20
N ASN A 255 -1.60 -36.47 -32.13
CA ASN A 255 -1.53 -35.53 -33.26
C ASN A 255 -2.38 -35.92 -34.50
N ARG A 256 -3.53 -36.57 -34.30
CA ARG A 256 -4.35 -37.12 -35.39
C ARG A 256 -5.11 -36.01 -36.10
N LYS A 257 -4.72 -35.73 -37.35
CA LYS A 257 -5.38 -34.77 -38.23
C LYS A 257 -6.60 -35.43 -38.89
N MET A 258 -7.71 -34.71 -38.96
CA MET A 258 -9.00 -35.22 -39.40
C MET A 258 -9.65 -34.27 -40.41
N LYS A 259 -10.45 -34.86 -41.32
CA LYS A 259 -11.29 -34.13 -42.28
C LYS A 259 -12.79 -34.15 -41.91
N THR A 260 -13.21 -35.05 -41.02
CA THR A 260 -14.59 -35.15 -40.52
C THR A 260 -14.80 -34.33 -39.25
N THR A 261 -15.94 -33.66 -39.21
CA THR A 261 -16.46 -32.91 -38.07
C THR A 261 -17.67 -33.61 -37.45
N CYS A 262 -18.04 -33.20 -36.24
CA CYS A 262 -19.26 -33.65 -35.58
C CYS A 262 -20.49 -33.35 -36.45
N CYS A 263 -21.44 -34.28 -36.50
CA CYS A 263 -22.69 -34.15 -37.26
C CYS A 263 -23.80 -33.42 -36.49
N LYS A 264 -23.57 -33.02 -35.23
CA LYS A 264 -24.58 -32.34 -34.42
C LYS A 264 -24.75 -30.88 -34.87
N PRO A 265 -26.00 -30.37 -35.03
CA PRO A 265 -26.22 -28.95 -35.30
C PRO A 265 -25.54 -28.08 -34.23
N ASN A 266 -24.83 -27.04 -34.68
CA ASN A 266 -23.96 -26.15 -33.88
C ASN A 266 -22.68 -26.77 -33.29
N CYS A 267 -22.29 -27.98 -33.69
CA CYS A 267 -21.01 -28.57 -33.31
C CYS A 267 -20.14 -28.81 -34.55
N SER A 268 -19.09 -28.01 -34.73
CA SER A 268 -18.12 -28.15 -35.84
C SER A 268 -16.80 -28.78 -35.40
N LEU A 269 -16.76 -29.46 -34.25
CA LEU A 269 -15.51 -30.03 -33.73
C LEU A 269 -14.99 -31.17 -34.62
N PRO A 270 -13.69 -31.22 -34.95
CA PRO A 270 -13.06 -32.34 -35.65
C PRO A 270 -12.97 -33.60 -34.76
N ILE A 271 -13.41 -34.77 -35.27
CA ILE A 271 -13.51 -36.03 -34.51
C ILE A 271 -12.95 -37.20 -35.31
N CYS A 272 -12.03 -37.97 -34.75
CA CYS A 272 -11.49 -39.18 -35.38
C CYS A 272 -12.44 -40.38 -35.26
N ARG A 273 -12.21 -41.41 -36.07
CA ARG A 273 -13.07 -42.61 -36.11
C ARG A 273 -13.22 -43.33 -34.76
N GLU A 274 -12.18 -43.38 -33.93
CA GLU A 274 -12.23 -43.95 -32.58
C GLU A 274 -13.17 -43.19 -31.63
N HIS A 275 -13.39 -41.89 -31.87
CA HIS A 275 -14.23 -41.04 -31.05
C HIS A 275 -15.58 -40.73 -31.73
N SER A 276 -15.87 -41.37 -32.86
CA SER A 276 -17.14 -41.23 -33.59
C SER A 276 -17.94 -42.53 -33.52
N LYS A 277 -19.26 -42.45 -33.39
CA LYS A 277 -20.18 -43.57 -33.56
C LYS A 277 -20.99 -43.38 -34.84
N THR A 278 -21.09 -44.41 -35.67
CA THR A 278 -21.99 -44.44 -36.82
C THR A 278 -23.37 -44.86 -36.35
N ILE A 279 -24.36 -44.00 -36.56
CA ILE A 279 -25.76 -44.23 -36.19
C ILE A 279 -26.60 -44.09 -37.46
N CYS A 280 -27.64 -44.93 -37.63
CA CYS A 280 -28.55 -44.82 -38.76
C CYS A 280 -29.47 -43.59 -38.62
N THR A 281 -30.00 -43.10 -39.73
CA THR A 281 -30.84 -41.88 -39.78
C THR A 281 -32.09 -41.95 -38.90
N SER A 282 -32.68 -43.14 -38.74
CA SER A 282 -33.83 -43.35 -37.86
C SER A 282 -33.49 -43.19 -36.38
N CYS A 283 -32.36 -43.73 -35.92
CA CYS A 283 -31.91 -43.60 -34.53
C CYS A 283 -31.38 -42.20 -34.21
N TRP A 284 -30.88 -41.47 -35.21
CA TRP A 284 -30.46 -40.07 -35.03
C TRP A 284 -31.65 -39.15 -34.76
N ASN A 285 -32.73 -39.30 -35.53
CA ASN A 285 -33.93 -38.45 -35.39
C ASN A 285 -34.67 -38.69 -34.06
N GLN A 286 -34.58 -39.89 -33.48
CA GLN A 286 -35.17 -40.19 -32.16
C GLN A 286 -34.46 -39.48 -30.98
N GLU A 287 -33.18 -39.10 -31.11
CA GLU A 287 -32.44 -38.36 -30.06
C GLU A 287 -32.74 -36.85 -30.02
N GLU A 288 -33.29 -36.28 -31.09
CA GLU A 288 -33.73 -34.87 -31.12
C GLU A 288 -35.10 -34.70 -30.46
N ASP A 289 -36.03 -35.65 -30.66
CA ASP A 289 -37.36 -35.64 -30.06
C ASP A 289 -37.33 -35.80 -28.52
N CYS A 290 -36.36 -36.54 -27.97
CA CYS A 290 -36.20 -36.72 -26.52
C CYS A 290 -35.69 -35.47 -25.77
N LYS A 291 -35.21 -34.42 -26.45
CA LYS A 291 -34.70 -33.19 -25.79
C LYS A 291 -35.75 -32.11 -25.57
N LEU A 292 -36.93 -32.23 -26.20
CA LEU A 292 -38.03 -31.28 -26.02
C LEU A 292 -38.87 -31.54 -24.75
N GLN A 293 -38.66 -32.65 -24.03
CA GLN A 293 -39.43 -33.00 -22.83
C GLN A 293 -38.72 -32.76 -21.47
N ILE A 294 -37.51 -32.19 -21.45
CA ILE A 294 -36.83 -31.86 -20.18
C ILE A 294 -36.58 -30.35 -20.10
N ASN A 295 -37.67 -29.61 -19.99
CA ASN A 295 -37.70 -28.23 -19.48
C ASN A 295 -38.91 -28.13 -18.56
N ILE A 296 -38.78 -28.62 -17.33
CA ILE A 296 -39.52 -28.19 -16.13
C ILE A 296 -38.76 -28.81 -14.94
N LEU A 297 -37.99 -28.00 -14.22
CA LEU A 297 -37.90 -27.93 -12.76
C LEU A 297 -36.71 -27.06 -12.33
N ASN A 298 -37.08 -25.87 -11.85
CA ASN A 298 -36.41 -24.92 -10.95
C ASN A 298 -35.15 -25.41 -10.20
N PHE A 299 -34.18 -24.51 -10.01
CA PHE A 299 -33.89 -24.00 -8.66
C PHE A 299 -33.12 -22.66 -8.66
N ASN A 300 -33.63 -21.74 -7.85
CA ASN A 300 -33.09 -20.44 -7.48
C ASN A 300 -31.70 -20.52 -6.83
N LEU A 301 -30.93 -19.42 -6.90
CA LEU A 301 -30.22 -18.89 -5.74
C LEU A 301 -29.78 -17.43 -5.97
N SER A 302 -30.49 -16.54 -5.27
CA SER A 302 -30.12 -15.15 -4.96
C SER A 302 -28.99 -15.10 -3.94
N PHE A 303 -28.07 -14.12 -4.05
CA PHE A 303 -27.35 -13.60 -2.88
C PHE A 303 -27.10 -12.10 -3.01
N THR A 304 -27.89 -11.35 -2.25
CA THR A 304 -27.65 -9.98 -1.82
C THR A 304 -26.52 -9.93 -0.78
N TYR A 305 -25.64 -8.93 -0.84
CA TYR A 305 -24.92 -8.45 0.34
C TYR A 305 -24.77 -6.93 0.30
N LEU A 306 -25.52 -6.29 1.19
CA LEU A 306 -25.38 -4.92 1.67
C LEU A 306 -24.41 -4.92 2.86
N GLY A 307 -23.66 -3.83 3.04
CA GLY A 307 -23.33 -3.34 4.38
C GLY A 307 -21.86 -3.12 4.76
N LEU A 308 -21.57 -1.83 5.02
CA LEU A 308 -20.76 -1.27 6.12
C LEU A 308 -19.31 -0.83 5.91
N MET A 309 -18.99 0.25 6.65
CA MET A 309 -17.74 1.03 6.81
C MET A 309 -17.59 2.17 5.79
N ARG A 310 -18.10 3.40 5.99
CA ARG A 310 -17.89 4.41 7.05
C ARG A 310 -16.42 4.81 7.30
N ASP A 311 -16.20 6.10 7.04
CA ASP A 311 -15.21 7.04 7.58
C ASP A 311 -13.71 6.79 7.36
N PHE A 312 -13.07 7.61 6.50
CA PHE A 312 -11.71 8.09 6.76
C PHE A 312 -11.51 9.51 6.23
N VAL A 313 -11.02 10.33 7.16
CA VAL A 313 -10.77 11.78 7.13
C VAL A 313 -9.54 12.13 6.28
N TYR A 314 -9.54 13.36 5.79
CA TYR A 314 -8.58 14.03 4.91
C TYR A 314 -7.12 13.99 5.38
N PHE A 315 -6.20 13.86 4.43
CA PHE A 315 -4.81 14.31 4.58
C PHE A 315 -4.37 14.99 3.29
N GLN A 316 -4.34 16.33 3.33
CA GLN A 316 -3.59 17.15 2.40
C GLN A 316 -2.13 17.16 2.85
N ASN A 317 -1.23 16.94 1.90
CA ASN A 317 0.22 17.15 2.00
C ASN A 317 0.98 16.18 2.93
N ILE A 318 1.53 15.09 2.38
CA ILE A 318 2.58 14.29 3.03
C ILE A 318 3.67 13.89 2.01
N LEU A 319 4.93 14.17 2.34
CA LEU A 319 6.13 13.56 1.75
C LEU A 319 6.61 12.46 2.69
N ILE A 320 6.52 11.18 2.29
CA ILE A 320 6.82 10.03 3.15
C ILE A 320 8.23 9.48 2.85
N TYR A 321 9.08 9.39 3.87
CA TYR A 321 10.41 8.77 3.81
C TYR A 321 10.45 7.51 4.69
N PHE A 322 10.91 6.37 4.16
CA PHE A 322 10.97 5.09 4.89
C PHE A 322 12.39 4.71 5.35
N PHE A 323 12.44 3.86 6.38
CA PHE A 323 13.60 3.14 6.90
C PHE A 323 13.19 1.66 7.11
N PHE A 324 14.09 0.71 6.84
CA PHE A 324 13.85 -0.72 7.11
C PHE A 324 14.97 -1.29 7.96
N HIS A 325 14.64 -1.80 9.16
CA HIS A 325 15.46 -2.79 9.86
C HIS A 325 14.60 -4.01 10.18
N SER A 326 15.23 -5.18 10.07
CA SER A 326 14.72 -6.54 10.20
C SER A 326 13.87 -6.94 11.41
N ASN A 327 13.30 -6.05 12.24
CA ASN A 327 12.16 -6.39 13.12
C ASN A 327 11.44 -5.20 13.78
N TYR A 328 11.86 -3.94 13.59
CA TYR A 328 11.14 -2.76 14.13
C TYR A 328 11.31 -1.56 13.18
N ALA A 329 10.23 -0.84 12.92
CA ALA A 329 10.22 0.41 12.15
C ALA A 329 10.32 1.60 13.11
N PHE A 330 11.24 2.53 12.86
CA PHE A 330 11.35 3.82 13.55
C PHE A 330 11.57 4.90 12.49
N LEU A 331 10.79 5.98 12.57
CA LEU A 331 10.63 6.91 11.47
C LEU A 331 10.58 8.37 11.97
N LEU A 332 11.10 9.26 11.14
CA LEU A 332 11.08 10.70 11.33
C LEU A 332 10.03 11.31 10.40
N GLN A 333 9.13 12.11 10.95
CA GLN A 333 8.02 12.71 10.22
C GLN A 333 8.29 14.18 9.94
N VAL A 334 7.79 14.66 8.82
CA VAL A 334 7.65 16.09 8.52
C VAL A 334 6.15 16.39 8.43
N SER A 335 5.65 17.23 9.33
CA SER A 335 4.32 17.82 9.26
C SER A 335 4.35 19.00 8.28
N LEU A 336 3.53 18.93 7.22
CA LEU A 336 3.35 20.00 6.24
C LEU A 336 2.24 20.95 6.70
N GLN A 337 2.44 21.64 7.84
CA GLN A 337 1.63 22.80 8.18
C GLN A 337 2.36 24.06 7.70
N ASN A 338 1.78 24.71 6.69
CA ASN A 338 2.10 26.10 6.41
C ASN A 338 1.38 26.93 7.49
N TYR A 339 2.12 27.75 8.22
CA TYR A 339 1.57 28.85 9.00
C TYR A 339 1.76 30.15 8.22
#